data_AF-A0A1Z2SBU3-F1
#
_entry.id   AF-A0A1Z2SBU3-F1
#
_cell.length_a   1.000
_cell.length_b   1.000
_cell.length_c   1.000
_cell.angle_alpha   90.00
_cell.angle_beta   90.00
_cell.angle_gamma   90.00
#
_symmetry.space_group_name_H-M   'P 1'
#
loop_
_entity.id
_entity.type
_entity.pdbx_description
1 polymer ?
#
loop_
_entity_poly.entity_id
_entity_poly.type
_entity_poly.pdbx_seq_one_letter_code
_entity_poly.pdbx_strand_id
1 'polypeptide(L)'
;MDVNELREMLIKYNDLRNTDEVYTFYYDETNNIRKLYLKDSGFNVNKTDNFILAGILHKGFSTGSDYSTLFKMLNLQKSAQELKLKHIAKGDFLDMLKSDKLLIILNWLIENKFYIHYFNLNIIYWSIIDIIDSIIGELDHPFYIMNHMSLKSDFYELANSNSDVFLNALHEFNYPDIPEEKAHEFCLWLIDFTCIHSCMLSNFRANVLENLVKESLRIESLPFISGFHGRVLIDSFMVFYLRNLYIFKNSIHIFDEEKSIQDDVKDFPLTDNGMPIHNHEFVTSHNSEAVQLSDIIAGFLGKYFSYLKDVNDEQLVLDKAGLTSKQFKTLSALKHIIDVSDDVSRGFFNVVSSEGEQRRNNHFLHGVNL
;
A
#
# COMPACT_ATOMS: atom_id res chain seq x y z
N MET A 1 -17.21 -7.06 -15.35
CA MET A 1 -17.00 -5.62 -15.07
C MET A 1 -16.37 -5.02 -16.30
N ASP A 2 -17.11 -4.17 -17.03
CA ASP A 2 -16.50 -3.36 -18.09
C ASP A 2 -15.65 -2.27 -17.43
N VAL A 3 -14.37 -2.20 -17.80
CA VAL A 3 -13.40 -1.39 -17.09
C VAL A 3 -13.23 0.00 -17.70
N ASN A 4 -13.82 0.29 -18.86
CA ASN A 4 -13.47 1.50 -19.62
C ASN A 4 -13.81 2.80 -18.87
N GLU A 5 -15.04 2.92 -18.34
CA GLU A 5 -15.43 4.12 -17.59
C GLU A 5 -14.58 4.31 -16.33
N LEU A 6 -14.38 3.25 -15.55
CA LEU A 6 -13.53 3.28 -14.36
C LEU A 6 -12.08 3.63 -14.72
N ARG A 7 -11.54 3.04 -15.80
CA ARG A 7 -10.18 3.28 -16.28
C ARG A 7 -9.99 4.73 -16.72
N GLU A 8 -10.88 5.25 -17.56
CA GLU A 8 -10.84 6.64 -18.04
C GLU A 8 -10.93 7.63 -16.87
N MET A 9 -11.83 7.36 -15.93
CA MET A 9 -12.01 8.13 -14.72
C MET A 9 -10.71 8.18 -13.89
N LEU A 10 -10.11 7.02 -13.61
CA LEU A 10 -8.85 6.92 -12.86
C LEU A 10 -7.67 7.58 -13.58
N ILE A 11 -7.57 7.43 -14.91
CA ILE A 11 -6.53 8.08 -15.72
C ILE A 11 -6.66 9.60 -15.59
N LYS A 12 -7.87 10.14 -15.72
CA LYS A 12 -8.11 11.59 -15.69
C LYS A 12 -7.88 12.19 -14.31
N TYR A 13 -8.42 11.57 -13.25
CA TYR A 13 -8.30 12.12 -11.89
C TYR A 13 -6.89 12.06 -11.32
N ASN A 14 -6.10 11.05 -11.72
CA ASN A 14 -4.74 10.87 -11.22
C ASN A 14 -3.67 11.32 -12.23
N ASP A 15 -4.09 11.87 -13.38
CA ASP A 15 -3.23 12.32 -14.48
C ASP A 15 -2.18 11.23 -14.82
N LEU A 16 -2.69 10.02 -15.07
CA LEU A 16 -1.88 8.84 -15.39
C LEU A 16 -1.41 8.91 -16.83
N ARG A 17 -0.11 8.70 -17.05
CA ARG A 17 0.53 8.81 -18.37
C ARG A 17 0.83 7.43 -18.94
N ASN A 18 0.92 7.34 -20.27
CA ASN A 18 1.42 6.16 -20.97
C ASN A 18 0.69 4.85 -20.61
N THR A 19 -0.59 4.91 -20.23
CA THR A 19 -1.37 3.73 -19.82
C THR A 19 -1.78 2.83 -20.98
N ASP A 20 -1.73 3.34 -22.22
CA ASP A 20 -1.97 2.58 -23.45
C ASP A 20 -0.69 2.00 -24.06
N GLU A 21 0.50 2.37 -23.56
CA GLU A 21 1.76 1.79 -23.97
C GLU A 21 1.86 0.32 -23.53
N VAL A 22 2.73 -0.43 -24.20
CA VAL A 22 2.95 -1.85 -23.90
C VAL A 22 4.13 -1.99 -22.96
N TYR A 23 3.90 -2.69 -21.85
CA TYR A 23 4.90 -3.10 -20.87
C TYR A 23 4.77 -4.59 -20.56
N THR A 24 5.79 -5.15 -19.95
CA THR A 24 5.70 -6.43 -19.22
C THR A 24 6.03 -6.17 -17.76
N PHE A 25 5.05 -6.39 -16.89
CA PHE A 25 5.16 -6.25 -15.45
C PHE A 25 5.43 -7.60 -14.79
N TYR A 26 6.27 -7.59 -13.77
CA TYR A 26 6.56 -8.73 -12.92
C TYR A 26 6.22 -8.37 -11.47
N TYR A 27 5.60 -9.29 -10.74
CA TYR A 27 5.06 -9.03 -9.41
C TYR A 27 5.52 -10.07 -8.39
N ASP A 28 5.69 -9.62 -7.16
CA ASP A 28 5.61 -10.40 -5.94
C ASP A 28 4.88 -9.58 -4.86
N GLU A 29 4.46 -10.24 -3.78
CA GLU A 29 3.75 -9.61 -2.67
C GLU A 29 4.38 -9.84 -1.30
N THR A 30 3.98 -9.03 -0.32
CA THR A 30 4.38 -9.21 1.08
C THR A 30 3.27 -9.80 1.94
N ASN A 31 3.68 -10.51 2.99
CA ASN A 31 2.87 -10.87 4.17
C ASN A 31 1.68 -11.81 3.97
N ASN A 32 1.24 -12.13 2.73
CA ASN A 32 0.22 -13.13 2.39
C ASN A 32 -0.93 -13.26 3.40
N ILE A 33 -1.48 -12.09 3.79
CA ILE A 33 -2.47 -11.98 4.86
C ILE A 33 -3.77 -12.70 4.47
N ARG A 34 -4.12 -12.66 3.17
CA ARG A 34 -5.33 -13.22 2.53
C ARG A 34 -6.65 -12.62 3.04
N LYS A 35 -6.85 -12.63 4.35
CA LYS A 35 -7.97 -12.00 5.05
C LYS A 35 -7.49 -11.32 6.33
N LEU A 36 -8.03 -10.14 6.62
CA LEU A 36 -7.82 -9.43 7.88
C LEU A 36 -9.13 -9.38 8.66
N TYR A 37 -9.11 -9.85 9.90
CA TYR A 37 -10.29 -9.85 10.76
C TYR A 37 -9.94 -9.65 12.23
N LEU A 38 -10.91 -9.14 12.99
CA LEU A 38 -10.83 -8.93 14.43
C LEU A 38 -11.04 -10.26 15.18
N LYS A 39 -10.16 -10.55 16.14
CA LYS A 39 -10.35 -11.59 17.15
C LYS A 39 -10.83 -10.93 18.46
N ASP A 40 -11.13 -11.74 19.47
CA ASP A 40 -11.44 -11.24 20.82
C ASP A 40 -10.36 -10.32 21.39
N SER A 41 -9.11 -10.47 20.93
CA SER A 41 -8.02 -9.52 21.16
C SER A 41 -7.21 -9.29 19.88
N GLY A 42 -7.26 -8.06 19.38
CA GLY A 42 -6.49 -7.61 18.22
C GLY A 42 -6.84 -8.32 16.90
N PHE A 43 -5.86 -8.41 16.00
CA PHE A 43 -6.03 -8.97 14.65
C PHE A 43 -5.67 -10.44 14.56
N ASN A 44 -6.15 -11.12 13.50
CA ASN A 44 -5.73 -12.47 13.14
C ASN A 44 -4.24 -12.61 12.78
N VAL A 45 -3.54 -11.50 12.54
CA VAL A 45 -2.10 -11.45 12.24
C VAL A 45 -1.28 -10.93 13.44
N ASN A 46 -0.03 -11.39 13.57
CA ASN A 46 0.87 -10.98 14.67
C ASN A 46 1.58 -9.64 14.40
N LYS A 47 1.69 -9.25 13.13
CA LYS A 47 2.30 -8.00 12.69
C LYS A 47 1.35 -7.32 11.72
N THR A 48 1.30 -6.00 11.82
CA THR A 48 0.46 -5.17 10.96
C THR A 48 1.30 -4.42 9.92
N ASP A 49 2.41 -5.00 9.50
CA ASP A 49 3.24 -4.51 8.39
C ASP A 49 2.36 -4.23 7.15
N ASN A 50 2.73 -3.24 6.35
CA ASN A 50 1.98 -2.90 5.14
C ASN A 50 1.98 -4.07 4.14
N PHE A 51 0.86 -4.24 3.43
CA PHE A 51 0.78 -5.15 2.30
C PHE A 51 1.32 -4.43 1.05
N ILE A 52 2.32 -5.03 0.41
CA ILE A 52 2.93 -4.53 -0.82
C ILE A 52 2.67 -5.54 -1.92
N LEU A 53 2.22 -5.06 -3.08
CA LEU A 53 2.25 -5.79 -4.35
C LEU A 53 3.13 -4.98 -5.29
N ALA A 54 4.30 -5.49 -5.65
CA ALA A 54 5.31 -4.68 -6.33
C ALA A 54 6.23 -5.54 -7.18
N GLY A 55 7.09 -4.85 -7.95
CA GLY A 55 8.15 -5.52 -8.67
C GLY A 55 8.79 -4.63 -9.71
N ILE A 56 9.29 -5.27 -10.75
CA ILE A 56 9.95 -4.60 -11.86
C ILE A 56 9.08 -4.66 -13.12
N LEU A 57 9.34 -3.76 -14.06
CA LEU A 57 8.75 -3.83 -15.40
C LEU A 57 9.73 -3.31 -16.45
N HIS A 58 9.49 -3.68 -17.71
CA HIS A 58 10.16 -3.08 -18.86
C HIS A 58 9.15 -2.72 -19.95
N LYS A 59 9.55 -1.83 -20.86
CA LYS A 59 8.73 -1.50 -22.04
C LYS A 59 8.79 -2.63 -23.08
N GLY A 60 7.68 -2.88 -23.77
CA GLY A 60 7.51 -3.94 -24.76
C GLY A 60 7.33 -5.33 -24.15
N PHE A 61 7.11 -6.33 -25.01
CA PHE A 61 6.76 -7.70 -24.60
C PHE A 61 7.93 -8.55 -24.10
N SER A 62 9.16 -8.19 -24.46
CA SER A 62 10.36 -8.94 -24.12
C SER A 62 11.54 -8.02 -23.85
N THR A 63 12.47 -8.47 -23.01
CA THR A 63 13.74 -7.79 -22.77
C THR A 63 14.93 -8.68 -23.16
N GLY A 64 16.00 -8.06 -23.65
CA GLY A 64 17.28 -8.72 -23.92
C GLY A 64 18.26 -8.69 -22.74
N SER A 65 17.78 -8.37 -21.54
CA SER A 65 18.61 -8.21 -20.35
C SER A 65 19.32 -9.50 -19.93
N ASP A 66 20.60 -9.38 -19.58
CA ASP A 66 21.42 -10.50 -19.11
C ASP A 66 21.39 -10.63 -17.59
N TYR A 67 20.37 -11.32 -17.08
CA TYR A 67 20.24 -11.64 -15.65
C TYR A 67 21.42 -12.47 -15.13
N SER A 68 22.07 -13.26 -15.99
CA SER A 68 23.21 -14.10 -15.60
C SER A 68 24.41 -13.26 -15.14
N THR A 69 24.62 -12.10 -15.77
CA THR A 69 25.67 -11.16 -15.38
C THR A 69 25.36 -10.51 -14.04
N LEU A 70 24.11 -10.12 -13.78
CA LEU A 70 23.69 -9.63 -12.46
C LEU A 70 23.95 -10.68 -11.39
N PHE A 71 23.53 -11.92 -11.61
CA PHE A 71 23.66 -12.97 -10.59
C PHE A 71 25.12 -13.29 -10.26
N LYS A 72 26.03 -13.17 -11.24
CA LYS A 72 27.49 -13.24 -11.00
C LYS A 72 27.98 -12.08 -10.15
N MET A 73 27.53 -10.85 -10.40
CA MET A 73 27.91 -9.66 -9.60
C MET A 73 27.46 -9.78 -8.14
N LEU A 74 26.34 -10.45 -7.89
CA LEU A 74 25.80 -10.64 -6.53
C LEU A 74 26.56 -11.66 -5.68
N ASN A 75 27.49 -12.42 -6.29
CA ASN A 75 28.34 -13.43 -5.65
C ASN A 75 27.55 -14.28 -4.63
N LEU A 76 26.44 -14.87 -5.08
CA LEU A 76 25.54 -15.67 -4.25
C LEU A 76 26.22 -16.99 -3.87
N GLN A 77 25.83 -17.55 -2.71
CA GLN A 77 26.30 -18.88 -2.32
C GLN A 77 25.80 -19.92 -3.33
N LYS A 78 26.65 -20.90 -3.67
CA LYS A 78 26.33 -21.96 -4.66
C LYS A 78 25.07 -22.78 -4.32
N SER A 79 24.63 -22.76 -3.08
CA SER A 79 23.43 -23.45 -2.59
C SER A 79 22.13 -22.66 -2.80
N ALA A 80 22.18 -21.39 -3.19
CA ALA A 80 20.99 -20.61 -3.48
C ALA A 80 20.42 -21.02 -4.84
N GLN A 81 19.35 -21.80 -4.84
CA GLN A 81 18.64 -22.23 -6.05
C GLN A 81 17.70 -21.14 -6.59
N GLU A 82 17.44 -20.10 -5.80
CA GLU A 82 16.51 -19.01 -6.11
C GLU A 82 16.99 -17.74 -5.39
N LEU A 83 16.92 -16.61 -6.09
CA LEU A 83 17.23 -15.31 -5.53
C LEU A 83 16.04 -14.80 -4.71
N LYS A 84 16.30 -14.43 -3.45
CA LYS A 84 15.30 -13.87 -2.52
C LYS A 84 15.92 -12.71 -1.74
N LEU A 85 15.10 -11.79 -1.24
CA LEU A 85 15.54 -10.64 -0.45
C LEU A 85 16.51 -11.03 0.67
N LYS A 86 16.25 -12.12 1.40
CA LYS A 86 17.10 -12.60 2.52
C LYS A 86 18.55 -12.90 2.13
N HIS A 87 18.82 -13.13 0.84
CA HIS A 87 20.17 -13.34 0.29
C HIS A 87 20.87 -12.03 -0.09
N ILE A 88 20.09 -10.95 -0.23
CA ILE A 88 20.51 -9.62 -0.66
C ILE A 88 20.72 -8.69 0.53
N ALA A 89 19.73 -8.62 1.42
CA ALA A 89 19.74 -7.70 2.55
C ALA A 89 19.01 -8.33 3.75
N LYS A 90 19.35 -7.86 4.96
CA LYS A 90 18.81 -8.36 6.23
C LYS A 90 18.59 -7.19 7.19
N GLY A 91 17.76 -7.40 8.20
CA GLY A 91 17.45 -6.40 9.21
C GLY A 91 16.21 -5.59 8.86
N ASP A 92 16.07 -4.44 9.52
CA ASP A 92 15.08 -3.43 9.19
C ASP A 92 15.46 -2.63 7.92
N PHE A 93 14.64 -1.65 7.57
CA PHE A 93 14.86 -0.82 6.39
C PHE A 93 16.24 -0.12 6.41
N LEU A 94 16.63 0.50 7.52
CA LEU A 94 17.88 1.25 7.62
C LEU A 94 19.09 0.32 7.56
N ASP A 95 18.99 -0.89 8.11
CA ASP A 95 19.99 -1.95 7.95
C ASP A 95 20.13 -2.40 6.49
N MET A 96 19.01 -2.57 5.79
CA MET A 96 19.02 -2.99 4.39
C MET A 96 19.74 -1.99 3.47
N LEU A 97 19.67 -0.69 3.77
CA LEU A 97 20.41 0.34 3.04
C LEU A 97 21.95 0.13 3.08
N LYS A 98 22.46 -0.64 4.04
CA LYS A 98 23.90 -0.97 4.14
C LYS A 98 24.34 -2.07 3.16
N SER A 99 23.42 -2.69 2.42
CA SER A 99 23.74 -3.81 1.52
C SER A 99 24.33 -3.34 0.17
N ASP A 100 25.54 -3.81 -0.15
CA ASP A 100 26.12 -3.62 -1.50
C ASP A 100 25.31 -4.34 -2.57
N LYS A 101 24.74 -5.50 -2.25
CA LYS A 101 23.98 -6.30 -3.20
C LYS A 101 22.68 -5.60 -3.60
N LEU A 102 22.04 -4.93 -2.64
CA LEU A 102 20.84 -4.15 -2.92
C LEU A 102 21.15 -2.96 -3.83
N LEU A 103 22.25 -2.24 -3.55
CA LEU A 103 22.72 -1.16 -4.41
C LEU A 103 23.05 -1.66 -5.84
N ILE A 104 23.71 -2.81 -5.96
CA ILE A 104 24.01 -3.44 -7.26
C ILE A 104 22.71 -3.73 -8.04
N ILE A 105 21.69 -4.29 -7.40
CA ILE A 105 20.41 -4.60 -8.06
C ILE A 105 19.72 -3.32 -8.55
N LEU A 106 19.60 -2.30 -7.69
CA LEU A 106 18.94 -1.04 -8.06
C LEU A 106 19.64 -0.38 -9.26
N ASN A 107 20.97 -0.30 -9.23
CA ASN A 107 21.74 0.27 -10.34
C ASN A 107 21.61 -0.58 -11.61
N TRP A 108 21.65 -1.91 -11.51
CA TRP A 108 21.49 -2.79 -12.65
C TRP A 108 20.12 -2.61 -13.32
N LEU A 109 19.04 -2.48 -12.53
CA LEU A 109 17.71 -2.21 -13.06
C LEU A 109 17.68 -0.90 -13.87
N ILE A 110 18.24 0.17 -13.30
CA ILE A 110 18.35 1.48 -13.97
C ILE A 110 19.15 1.37 -15.28
N GLU A 111 20.33 0.76 -15.25
CA GLU A 111 21.22 0.61 -16.40
C GLU A 111 20.60 -0.24 -17.53
N ASN A 112 19.76 -1.20 -17.16
CA ASN A 112 19.07 -2.10 -18.09
C ASN A 112 17.67 -1.60 -18.48
N LYS A 113 17.30 -0.35 -18.13
CA LYS A 113 16.02 0.28 -18.46
C LYS A 113 14.80 -0.48 -17.93
N PHE A 114 14.95 -1.11 -16.77
CA PHE A 114 13.80 -1.51 -15.98
C PHE A 114 13.29 -0.32 -15.18
N TYR A 115 11.99 -0.34 -14.95
CA TYR A 115 11.28 0.52 -14.02
C TYR A 115 10.80 -0.33 -12.84
N ILE A 116 10.33 0.32 -11.79
CA ILE A 116 9.62 -0.35 -10.70
C ILE A 116 8.18 0.13 -10.64
N HIS A 117 7.33 -0.74 -10.11
CA HIS A 117 5.94 -0.44 -9.76
C HIS A 117 5.65 -0.96 -8.36
N TYR A 118 4.71 -0.33 -7.68
CA TYR A 118 4.22 -0.83 -6.41
C TYR A 118 2.80 -0.34 -6.09
N PHE A 119 2.07 -1.21 -5.41
CA PHE A 119 0.92 -0.89 -4.61
C PHE A 119 1.30 -1.04 -3.14
N ASN A 120 1.15 0.03 -2.34
CA ASN A 120 1.32 0.01 -0.90
C ASN A 120 -0.03 0.16 -0.19
N LEU A 121 -0.34 -0.76 0.71
CA LEU A 121 -1.54 -0.74 1.54
C LEU A 121 -1.16 -0.78 3.02
N ASN A 122 -1.41 0.32 3.72
CA ASN A 122 -1.52 0.28 5.17
C ASN A 122 -2.86 -0.37 5.53
N ILE A 123 -2.80 -1.64 5.91
CA ILE A 123 -3.98 -2.47 6.19
C ILE A 123 -4.83 -1.93 7.35
N ILE A 124 -4.22 -1.21 8.30
CA ILE A 124 -4.91 -0.67 9.47
C ILE A 124 -5.65 0.60 9.08
N TYR A 125 -4.95 1.51 8.38
CA TYR A 125 -5.56 2.72 7.82
C TYR A 125 -6.76 2.35 6.95
N TRP A 126 -6.59 1.44 5.99
CA TRP A 126 -7.66 0.95 5.14
C TRP A 126 -8.87 0.42 5.93
N SER A 127 -8.62 -0.32 7.01
CA SER A 127 -9.67 -0.99 7.77
C SER A 127 -10.54 -0.06 8.62
N ILE A 128 -10.22 1.22 8.75
CA ILE A 128 -10.91 2.11 9.70
C ILE A 128 -11.39 3.42 9.10
N ILE A 129 -10.86 3.81 7.93
CA ILE A 129 -11.21 5.09 7.29
C ILE A 129 -12.67 5.17 6.88
N ASP A 130 -13.33 4.03 6.67
CA ASP A 130 -14.75 3.93 6.36
C ASP A 130 -15.65 4.56 7.44
N ILE A 131 -15.17 4.63 8.69
CA ILE A 131 -15.84 5.36 9.78
C ILE A 131 -15.96 6.84 9.43
N ILE A 132 -14.83 7.45 9.05
CA ILE A 132 -14.76 8.88 8.69
C ILE A 132 -15.46 9.12 7.35
N ASP A 133 -15.29 8.24 6.37
CA ASP A 133 -15.96 8.35 5.08
C ASP A 133 -17.48 8.24 5.21
N SER A 134 -17.98 7.41 6.12
CA SER A 134 -19.43 7.31 6.36
C SER A 134 -20.00 8.64 6.84
N ILE A 135 -19.33 9.27 7.81
CA ILE A 135 -19.76 10.56 8.35
C ILE A 135 -19.67 11.65 7.28
N ILE A 136 -18.55 11.73 6.54
CA ILE A 136 -18.35 12.76 5.50
C ILE A 136 -19.35 12.58 4.36
N GLY A 137 -19.57 11.34 3.91
CA GLY A 137 -20.47 11.00 2.81
C GLY A 137 -21.91 11.38 3.11
N GLU A 138 -22.39 11.10 4.33
CA GLU A 138 -23.75 11.44 4.75
C GLU A 138 -23.95 12.94 5.01
N LEU A 139 -22.92 13.64 5.49
CA LEU A 139 -23.01 15.09 5.71
C LEU A 139 -22.98 15.91 4.43
N ASP A 140 -22.31 15.41 3.38
CA ASP A 140 -22.05 16.11 2.10
C ASP A 140 -21.53 17.55 2.29
N HIS A 141 -20.76 17.79 3.36
CA HIS A 141 -20.32 19.14 3.71
C HIS A 141 -19.00 19.49 3.02
N PRO A 142 -18.93 20.54 2.17
CA PRO A 142 -17.77 20.83 1.33
C PRO A 142 -16.44 20.96 2.09
N PHE A 143 -16.47 21.55 3.29
CA PHE A 143 -15.26 21.68 4.11
C PHE A 143 -14.69 20.31 4.52
N TYR A 144 -15.52 19.35 4.92
CA TYR A 144 -15.03 18.04 5.34
C TYR A 144 -14.60 17.20 4.14
N ILE A 145 -15.31 17.31 3.02
CA ILE A 145 -14.90 16.70 1.74
C ILE A 145 -13.51 17.24 1.34
N MET A 146 -13.29 18.55 1.32
CA MET A 146 -11.98 19.11 0.95
C MET A 146 -10.84 18.70 1.89
N ASN A 147 -11.15 18.39 3.15
CA ASN A 147 -10.16 18.02 4.17
C ASN A 147 -10.17 16.52 4.51
N HIS A 148 -10.82 15.68 3.69
CA HIS A 148 -11.08 14.27 4.04
C HIS A 148 -9.78 13.51 4.32
N MET A 149 -8.69 13.77 3.59
CA MET A 149 -7.40 13.10 3.78
C MET A 149 -6.80 13.40 5.15
N SER A 150 -6.85 14.66 5.57
CA SER A 150 -6.32 15.07 6.88
C SER A 150 -7.14 14.52 8.02
N LEU A 151 -8.47 14.54 7.90
CA LEU A 151 -9.40 13.98 8.88
C LEU A 151 -9.20 12.47 9.08
N LYS A 152 -9.08 11.71 7.98
CA LYS A 152 -8.76 10.28 8.01
C LYS A 152 -7.40 10.02 8.64
N SER A 153 -6.39 10.81 8.28
CA SER A 153 -5.05 10.70 8.86
C SER A 153 -5.04 10.96 10.35
N ASP A 154 -5.77 11.98 10.82
CA ASP A 154 -5.87 12.34 12.23
C ASP A 154 -6.56 11.25 13.03
N PHE A 155 -7.69 10.76 12.51
CA PHE A 155 -8.40 9.65 13.14
C PHE A 155 -7.54 8.39 13.23
N TYR A 156 -6.81 8.06 12.16
CA TYR A 156 -5.87 6.95 12.16
C TYR A 156 -4.75 7.13 13.19
N GLU A 157 -4.21 8.34 13.36
CA GLU A 157 -3.18 8.62 14.36
C GLU A 157 -3.68 8.37 15.78
N LEU A 158 -4.91 8.79 16.10
CA LEU A 158 -5.56 8.49 17.37
C LEU A 158 -5.77 6.98 17.57
N ALA A 159 -6.33 6.31 16.56
CA ALA A 159 -6.63 4.88 16.60
C ALA A 159 -5.36 4.02 16.75
N ASN A 160 -4.33 4.30 15.97
CA ASN A 160 -3.09 3.52 15.98
C ASN A 160 -2.31 3.70 17.29
N SER A 161 -2.28 4.92 17.85
CA SER A 161 -1.62 5.21 19.12
C SER A 161 -2.31 4.58 20.34
N ASN A 162 -3.59 4.24 20.21
CA ASN A 162 -4.42 3.65 21.27
C ASN A 162 -5.06 2.33 20.82
N SER A 163 -4.30 1.54 20.05
CA SER A 163 -4.80 0.38 19.29
C SER A 163 -5.53 -0.66 20.14
N ASP A 164 -5.03 -1.01 21.32
CA ASP A 164 -5.68 -2.01 22.18
C ASP A 164 -7.12 -1.59 22.57
N VAL A 165 -7.30 -0.34 23.01
CA VAL A 165 -8.62 0.20 23.40
C VAL A 165 -9.53 0.28 22.18
N PHE A 166 -9.00 0.79 21.07
CA PHE A 166 -9.75 1.00 19.84
C PHE A 166 -10.24 -0.33 19.23
N LEU A 167 -9.36 -1.33 19.12
CA LEU A 167 -9.70 -2.62 18.51
C LEU A 167 -10.68 -3.43 19.36
N ASN A 168 -10.57 -3.35 20.68
CA ASN A 168 -11.54 -3.98 21.57
C ASN A 168 -12.95 -3.42 21.36
N ALA A 169 -13.08 -2.09 21.23
CA ALA A 169 -14.36 -1.47 20.94
C ALA A 169 -14.90 -1.88 19.56
N LEU A 170 -14.07 -1.85 18.51
CA LEU A 170 -14.49 -2.32 17.18
C LEU A 170 -15.04 -3.76 17.22
N HIS A 171 -14.40 -4.64 17.99
CA HIS A 171 -14.87 -6.00 18.18
C HIS A 171 -16.24 -6.06 18.90
N GLU A 172 -16.43 -5.28 19.97
CA GLU A 172 -17.68 -5.20 20.75
C GLU A 172 -18.87 -4.64 19.93
N PHE A 173 -18.60 -3.67 19.07
CA PHE A 173 -19.58 -3.09 18.15
C PHE A 173 -19.80 -3.92 16.89
N ASN A 174 -19.12 -5.06 16.72
CA ASN A 174 -19.21 -5.93 15.55
C ASN A 174 -18.74 -5.28 14.24
N TYR A 175 -17.89 -4.25 14.32
CA TYR A 175 -17.33 -3.54 13.17
C TYR A 175 -16.68 -4.51 12.16
N PRO A 176 -16.80 -4.31 10.83
CA PRO A 176 -17.43 -3.18 10.16
C PRO A 176 -18.95 -3.35 9.93
N ASP A 177 -19.60 -4.28 10.61
CA ASP A 177 -21.05 -4.49 10.54
C ASP A 177 -21.71 -4.05 11.83
N ILE A 178 -21.73 -2.73 12.05
CA ILE A 178 -22.33 -2.15 13.25
C ILE A 178 -23.86 -2.30 13.13
N PRO A 179 -24.53 -2.99 14.09
CA PRO A 179 -25.98 -3.10 14.07
C PRO A 179 -26.64 -1.73 14.22
N GLU A 180 -27.76 -1.52 13.52
CA GLU A 180 -28.50 -0.25 13.53
C GLU A 180 -28.86 0.19 14.96
N GLU A 181 -29.26 -0.76 15.82
CA GLU A 181 -29.57 -0.50 17.22
C GLU A 181 -28.37 -0.06 18.07
N LYS A 182 -27.15 -0.31 17.62
CA LYS A 182 -25.89 0.09 18.28
C LYS A 182 -25.24 1.33 17.64
N ALA A 183 -25.72 1.79 16.49
CA ALA A 183 -25.09 2.90 15.75
C ALA A 183 -24.97 4.18 16.60
N HIS A 184 -26.02 4.52 17.36
CA HIS A 184 -25.98 5.70 18.23
C HIS A 184 -24.96 5.57 19.37
N GLU A 185 -24.88 4.38 20.00
CA GLU A 185 -23.91 4.09 21.06
C GLU A 185 -22.48 4.14 20.52
N PHE A 186 -22.27 3.60 19.31
CA PHE A 186 -21.00 3.67 18.60
C PHE A 186 -20.57 5.13 18.34
N CYS A 187 -21.48 5.99 17.87
CA CYS A 187 -21.19 7.41 17.65
C CYS A 187 -20.80 8.13 18.96
N LEU A 188 -21.49 7.85 20.06
CA LEU A 188 -21.14 8.41 21.37
C LEU A 188 -19.75 7.96 21.82
N TRP A 189 -19.45 6.66 21.70
CA TRP A 189 -18.13 6.11 21.99
C TRP A 189 -17.03 6.74 21.10
N LEU A 190 -17.31 6.93 19.81
CA LEU A 190 -16.38 7.52 18.85
C LEU A 190 -16.03 8.96 19.23
N ILE A 191 -17.02 9.74 19.67
CA ILE A 191 -16.83 11.11 20.17
C ILE A 191 -15.96 11.10 21.42
N ASP A 192 -16.29 10.25 22.40
CA ASP A 192 -15.53 10.15 23.65
C ASP A 192 -14.08 9.73 23.38
N PHE A 193 -13.87 8.70 22.55
CA PHE A 193 -12.54 8.25 22.12
C PHE A 193 -11.74 9.40 21.50
N THR A 194 -12.34 10.12 20.55
CA THR A 194 -11.68 11.24 19.87
C THR A 194 -11.32 12.36 20.84
N CYS A 195 -12.24 12.74 21.73
CA CYS A 195 -12.02 13.80 22.71
C CYS A 195 -10.96 13.42 23.77
N ILE A 196 -10.93 12.16 24.22
CA ILE A 196 -9.96 11.68 25.22
C ILE A 196 -8.53 11.72 24.66
N HIS A 197 -8.35 11.39 23.38
CA HIS A 197 -7.05 11.24 22.75
C HIS A 197 -6.60 12.46 21.92
N SER A 198 -7.38 13.54 21.90
CA SER A 198 -7.15 14.73 21.07
C SER A 198 -5.80 15.41 21.30
N CYS A 199 -5.16 15.21 22.46
CA CYS A 199 -3.84 15.77 22.78
C CYS A 199 -2.69 15.26 21.90
N MET A 200 -2.90 14.20 21.12
CA MET A 200 -1.95 13.69 20.14
C MET A 200 -1.89 14.57 18.87
N LEU A 201 -2.91 15.40 18.64
CA LEU A 201 -3.02 16.27 17.50
C LEU A 201 -2.75 17.72 17.89
N SER A 202 -2.44 18.57 16.91
CA SER A 202 -2.47 20.01 17.16
C SER A 202 -3.88 20.48 17.52
N ASN A 203 -4.01 21.52 18.35
CA ASN A 203 -5.31 22.05 18.78
C ASN A 203 -6.28 22.32 17.60
N PHE A 204 -5.76 22.78 16.47
CA PHE A 204 -6.58 23.00 15.28
C PHE A 204 -7.11 21.68 14.70
N ARG A 205 -6.22 20.69 14.47
CA ARG A 205 -6.59 19.38 13.90
C ARG A 205 -7.54 18.61 14.83
N ALA A 206 -7.24 18.61 16.13
CA ALA A 206 -8.13 18.07 17.17
C ALA A 206 -9.55 18.67 17.09
N ASN A 207 -9.67 19.99 17.10
CA ASN A 207 -10.98 20.66 17.05
C ASN A 207 -11.76 20.32 15.77
N VAL A 208 -11.07 20.23 14.62
CA VAL A 208 -11.71 19.91 13.34
C VAL A 208 -12.21 18.46 13.33
N LEU A 209 -11.42 17.51 13.80
CA LEU A 209 -11.83 16.10 13.90
C LEU A 209 -12.96 15.91 14.93
N GLU A 210 -12.83 16.53 16.11
CA GLU A 210 -13.87 16.49 17.14
C GLU A 210 -15.21 17.02 16.64
N ASN A 211 -15.21 18.13 15.89
CA ASN A 211 -16.42 18.68 15.31
C ASN A 211 -17.03 17.72 14.30
N LEU A 212 -16.22 17.11 13.41
CA LEU A 212 -16.71 16.11 12.47
C LEU A 212 -17.37 14.93 13.20
N VAL A 213 -16.71 14.31 14.18
CA VAL A 213 -17.28 13.14 14.85
C VAL A 213 -18.52 13.48 15.66
N LYS A 214 -18.66 14.72 16.17
CA LYS A 214 -19.90 15.17 16.84
C LYS A 214 -21.08 15.29 15.87
N GLU A 215 -20.83 15.60 14.60
CA GLU A 215 -21.86 15.61 13.56
C GLU A 215 -22.42 14.20 13.26
N SER A 216 -21.72 13.13 13.65
CA SER A 216 -22.21 11.74 13.52
C SER A 216 -23.51 11.45 14.31
N LEU A 217 -23.85 12.30 15.30
CA LEU A 217 -25.13 12.20 16.02
C LEU A 217 -26.31 12.80 15.26
N ARG A 218 -26.06 13.46 14.13
CA ARG A 218 -27.08 14.16 13.31
C ARG A 218 -27.37 13.47 11.97
N ILE A 219 -26.56 12.50 11.59
CA ILE A 219 -26.75 11.72 10.35
C ILE A 219 -27.66 10.52 10.61
N GLU A 220 -28.35 10.08 9.57
CA GLU A 220 -29.33 8.98 9.66
C GLU A 220 -28.67 7.61 9.64
N SER A 221 -27.52 7.48 8.98
CA SER A 221 -26.86 6.20 8.77
C SER A 221 -25.33 6.30 8.77
N LEU A 222 -24.66 5.15 8.79
CA LEU A 222 -23.21 5.01 8.63
C LEU A 222 -22.93 4.01 7.50
N PRO A 223 -23.07 4.42 6.23
CA PRO A 223 -23.30 3.51 5.10
C PRO A 223 -22.10 2.61 4.77
N PHE A 224 -20.87 3.02 5.10
CA PHE A 224 -19.67 2.21 4.82
C PHE A 224 -19.27 1.31 5.99
N ILE A 225 -20.03 1.29 7.08
CA ILE A 225 -19.77 0.47 8.28
C ILE A 225 -21.05 -0.22 8.80
N SER A 226 -22.01 -0.43 7.89
CA SER A 226 -23.29 -1.10 8.14
C SER A 226 -23.56 -2.10 7.01
N GLY A 227 -23.92 -3.35 7.33
CA GLY A 227 -24.31 -4.36 6.33
C GLY A 227 -23.16 -5.21 5.75
N PHE A 228 -22.00 -5.22 6.42
CA PHE A 228 -20.84 -6.02 6.04
C PHE A 228 -20.79 -7.37 6.75
N HIS A 229 -19.77 -8.18 6.49
CA HIS A 229 -19.47 -9.33 7.35
C HIS A 229 -18.81 -8.83 8.63
N GLY A 230 -19.52 -8.88 9.75
CA GLY A 230 -19.01 -8.45 11.05
C GLY A 230 -17.64 -9.04 11.37
N ARG A 231 -16.76 -8.18 11.91
CA ARG A 231 -15.36 -8.49 12.28
C ARG A 231 -14.42 -8.80 11.12
N VAL A 232 -14.88 -8.87 9.88
CA VAL A 232 -14.02 -9.05 8.70
C VAL A 232 -13.71 -7.68 8.11
N LEU A 233 -12.45 -7.26 8.24
CA LEU A 233 -11.98 -5.94 7.80
C LEU A 233 -11.55 -5.95 6.33
N ILE A 234 -10.90 -7.04 5.91
CA ILE A 234 -10.50 -7.28 4.52
C ILE A 234 -10.81 -8.73 4.20
N ASP A 235 -11.79 -8.97 3.35
CA ASP A 235 -12.22 -10.33 3.00
C ASP A 235 -11.42 -10.96 1.85
N SER A 236 -10.87 -10.13 0.95
CA SER A 236 -9.92 -10.56 -0.10
C SER A 236 -9.03 -9.39 -0.51
N PHE A 237 -7.80 -9.72 -0.91
CA PHE A 237 -6.85 -8.76 -1.50
C PHE A 237 -6.94 -8.72 -3.04
N MET A 238 -7.78 -9.54 -3.67
CA MET A 238 -7.93 -9.64 -5.13
C MET A 238 -8.07 -8.26 -5.79
N VAL A 239 -8.89 -7.37 -5.22
CA VAL A 239 -9.15 -6.03 -5.79
C VAL A 239 -7.87 -5.23 -6.04
N PHE A 240 -6.83 -5.45 -5.23
CA PHE A 240 -5.55 -4.77 -5.35
C PHE A 240 -4.68 -5.29 -6.51
N TYR A 241 -4.89 -6.55 -6.93
CA TYR A 241 -4.25 -7.14 -8.11
C TYR A 241 -4.90 -6.63 -9.41
N LEU A 242 -6.22 -6.41 -9.40
CA LEU A 242 -6.98 -6.07 -10.61
C LEU A 242 -6.63 -4.71 -11.19
N ARG A 243 -6.27 -3.72 -10.35
CA ARG A 243 -6.07 -2.32 -10.79
C ARG A 243 -5.17 -2.20 -12.01
N ASN A 244 -3.97 -2.76 -11.91
CA ASN A 244 -2.98 -2.59 -12.98
C ASN A 244 -3.35 -3.37 -14.23
N LEU A 245 -4.09 -4.48 -14.10
CA LEU A 245 -4.57 -5.27 -15.24
C LEU A 245 -5.43 -4.44 -16.18
N TYR A 246 -6.31 -3.58 -15.64
CA TYR A 246 -7.17 -2.74 -16.46
C TYR A 246 -6.60 -1.36 -16.76
N ILE A 247 -5.78 -0.77 -15.87
CA ILE A 247 -5.09 0.50 -16.18
C ILE A 247 -4.15 0.30 -17.37
N PHE A 248 -3.34 -0.77 -17.35
CA PHE A 248 -2.40 -1.13 -18.41
C PHE A 248 -2.92 -2.32 -19.24
N LYS A 249 -4.17 -2.24 -19.70
CA LYS A 249 -4.86 -3.34 -20.43
C LYS A 249 -4.13 -3.89 -21.68
N ASN A 250 -3.20 -3.12 -22.25
CA ASN A 250 -2.38 -3.53 -23.41
C ASN A 250 -1.04 -4.20 -23.01
N SER A 251 -0.74 -4.29 -21.71
CA SER A 251 0.50 -4.84 -21.15
C SER A 251 0.33 -6.27 -20.65
N ILE A 252 1.43 -6.99 -20.45
CA ILE A 252 1.45 -8.33 -19.85
C ILE A 252 1.78 -8.21 -18.36
N HIS A 253 1.10 -8.99 -17.52
CA HIS A 253 1.29 -9.01 -16.07
C HIS A 253 1.63 -10.42 -15.57
N ILE A 254 2.83 -10.59 -15.01
CA ILE A 254 3.37 -11.90 -14.60
C ILE A 254 3.56 -11.90 -13.09
N PHE A 255 2.73 -12.65 -12.38
CA PHE A 255 2.76 -12.74 -10.92
C PHE A 255 3.51 -13.98 -10.43
N ASP A 256 4.16 -13.91 -9.26
CA ASP A 256 4.51 -15.13 -8.52
C ASP A 256 3.25 -15.89 -8.09
N GLU A 257 3.40 -17.18 -7.78
CA GLU A 257 2.27 -18.03 -7.44
C GLU A 257 1.64 -17.69 -6.07
N GLU A 258 0.47 -17.05 -6.08
CA GLU A 258 -0.45 -17.04 -4.93
C GLU A 258 -1.76 -17.75 -5.30
N LYS A 259 -1.98 -18.95 -4.75
CA LYS A 259 -3.09 -19.82 -5.15
C LYS A 259 -4.48 -19.26 -4.84
N SER A 260 -4.65 -18.60 -3.70
CA SER A 260 -5.92 -17.96 -3.31
C SER A 260 -6.27 -16.82 -4.28
N ILE A 261 -5.30 -15.98 -4.64
CA ILE A 261 -5.49 -14.88 -5.58
C ILE A 261 -5.72 -15.41 -6.99
N GLN A 262 -4.99 -16.45 -7.41
CA GLN A 262 -5.24 -17.12 -8.69
C GLN A 262 -6.68 -17.61 -8.82
N ASP A 263 -7.19 -18.26 -7.78
CA ASP A 263 -8.55 -18.78 -7.77
C ASP A 263 -9.58 -17.63 -7.77
N ASP A 264 -9.35 -16.57 -6.98
CA ASP A 264 -10.20 -15.37 -6.95
C ASP A 264 -10.23 -14.64 -8.32
N VAL A 265 -9.06 -14.41 -8.93
CA VAL A 265 -8.93 -13.64 -10.19
C VAL A 265 -9.45 -14.42 -11.40
N LYS A 266 -9.23 -15.75 -11.44
CA LYS A 266 -9.63 -16.60 -12.57
C LYS A 266 -11.12 -16.48 -12.90
N ASP A 267 -11.95 -16.37 -11.87
CA ASP A 267 -13.40 -16.32 -12.00
C ASP A 267 -13.93 -14.87 -12.10
N PHE A 268 -13.07 -13.85 -12.03
CA PHE A 268 -13.47 -12.45 -12.08
C PHE A 268 -13.48 -11.91 -13.53
N PRO A 269 -14.66 -11.59 -14.10
CA PRO A 269 -14.76 -11.19 -15.51
C PRO A 269 -14.35 -9.72 -15.69
N LEU A 270 -13.08 -9.44 -16.00
CA LEU A 270 -12.64 -8.13 -16.52
C LEU A 270 -12.90 -8.05 -18.02
N THR A 271 -13.58 -7.01 -18.49
CA THR A 271 -13.87 -6.82 -19.91
C THR A 271 -13.52 -5.41 -20.40
N ASP A 272 -13.08 -5.32 -21.65
CA ASP A 272 -12.92 -4.10 -22.43
C ASP A 272 -13.92 -4.10 -23.59
N ASN A 273 -14.96 -3.27 -23.50
CA ASN A 273 -16.06 -3.21 -24.47
C ASN A 273 -16.72 -4.59 -24.67
N GLY A 274 -16.96 -5.28 -23.55
CA GLY A 274 -17.50 -6.65 -23.53
C GLY A 274 -16.52 -7.75 -23.94
N MET A 275 -15.29 -7.43 -24.38
CA MET A 275 -14.26 -8.43 -24.68
C MET A 275 -13.45 -8.77 -23.43
N PRO A 276 -13.25 -10.06 -23.07
CA PRO A 276 -12.45 -10.44 -21.91
C PRO A 276 -11.01 -9.93 -21.98
N ILE A 277 -10.50 -9.44 -20.84
CA ILE A 277 -9.09 -9.07 -20.67
C ILE A 277 -8.32 -10.30 -20.17
N HIS A 278 -7.41 -10.81 -20.99
CA HIS A 278 -6.56 -11.97 -20.68
C HIS A 278 -5.08 -11.59 -20.79
N ASN A 279 -4.66 -10.67 -19.93
CA ASN A 279 -3.34 -10.04 -20.00
C ASN A 279 -2.44 -10.38 -18.80
N HIS A 280 -2.81 -11.40 -18.02
CA HIS A 280 -2.04 -11.82 -16.86
C HIS A 280 -1.83 -13.34 -16.81
N GLU A 281 -0.77 -13.73 -16.13
CA GLU A 281 -0.45 -15.11 -15.79
C GLU A 281 0.25 -15.18 -14.43
N PHE A 282 0.28 -16.39 -13.86
CA PHE A 282 0.99 -16.70 -12.64
C PHE A 282 2.04 -17.75 -12.94
N VAL A 283 3.26 -17.56 -12.43
CA VAL A 283 4.40 -18.42 -12.73
C VAL A 283 5.15 -18.77 -11.45
N THR A 284 5.73 -19.96 -11.40
CA THR A 284 6.65 -20.33 -10.33
C THR A 284 7.90 -19.44 -10.37
N SER A 285 8.21 -18.73 -9.29
CA SER A 285 9.42 -17.89 -9.16
C SER A 285 10.72 -18.56 -9.60
N HIS A 286 10.88 -19.88 -9.37
CA HIS A 286 12.07 -20.64 -9.78
C HIS A 286 12.39 -20.53 -11.27
N ASN A 287 11.35 -20.35 -12.11
CA ASN A 287 11.46 -20.32 -13.56
C ASN A 287 11.48 -18.89 -14.14
N SER A 288 11.54 -17.85 -13.29
CA SER A 288 11.53 -16.46 -13.74
C SER A 288 12.45 -15.58 -12.89
N GLU A 289 13.60 -15.19 -13.44
CA GLU A 289 14.55 -14.29 -12.78
C GLU A 289 13.93 -12.90 -12.52
N ALA A 290 13.02 -12.45 -13.39
CA ALA A 290 12.33 -11.17 -13.23
C ALA A 290 11.33 -11.18 -12.05
N VAL A 291 10.67 -12.31 -11.80
CA VAL A 291 9.83 -12.50 -10.61
C VAL A 291 10.71 -12.56 -9.36
N GLN A 292 11.86 -13.23 -9.39
CA GLN A 292 12.80 -13.23 -8.27
C GLN A 292 13.36 -11.84 -7.93
N LEU A 293 13.58 -10.98 -8.93
CA LEU A 293 13.90 -9.58 -8.69
C LEU A 293 12.71 -8.81 -8.12
N SER A 294 11.49 -9.18 -8.49
CA SER A 294 10.27 -8.60 -7.93
C SER A 294 10.10 -8.92 -6.45
N ASP A 295 10.46 -10.14 -5.98
CA ASP A 295 10.54 -10.49 -4.54
C ASP A 295 11.45 -9.54 -3.76
N ILE A 296 12.62 -9.22 -4.33
CA ILE A 296 13.58 -8.31 -3.70
C ILE A 296 12.98 -6.90 -3.59
N ILE A 297 12.36 -6.40 -4.66
CA ILE A 297 11.74 -5.07 -4.68
C ILE A 297 10.54 -5.01 -3.74
N ALA A 298 9.62 -5.98 -3.82
CA ALA A 298 8.43 -6.04 -2.98
C ALA A 298 8.79 -6.14 -1.49
N GLY A 299 9.69 -7.06 -1.13
CA GLY A 299 10.13 -7.20 0.25
C GLY A 299 10.92 -5.98 0.76
N PHE A 300 11.76 -5.35 -0.06
CA PHE A 300 12.49 -4.14 0.33
C PHE A 300 11.55 -2.96 0.54
N LEU A 301 10.60 -2.73 -0.39
CA LEU A 301 9.56 -1.72 -0.24
C LEU A 301 8.63 -2.02 0.94
N GLY A 302 8.37 -3.29 1.25
CA GLY A 302 7.65 -3.71 2.45
C GLY A 302 8.33 -3.24 3.74
N LYS A 303 9.67 -3.35 3.82
CA LYS A 303 10.42 -2.78 4.94
C LYS A 303 10.42 -1.27 4.94
N TYR A 304 10.51 -0.65 3.76
CA TYR A 304 10.47 0.81 3.64
C TYR A 304 9.15 1.41 4.13
N PHE A 305 8.02 0.94 3.62
CA PHE A 305 6.71 1.46 4.02
C PHE A 305 6.34 1.12 5.46
N SER A 306 6.76 -0.04 5.97
CA SER A 306 6.59 -0.36 7.40
C SER A 306 7.41 0.59 8.29
N TYR A 307 8.63 0.93 7.89
CA TYR A 307 9.43 1.95 8.59
C TYR A 307 8.72 3.32 8.61
N LEU A 308 8.22 3.77 7.46
CA LEU A 308 7.47 5.05 7.38
C LEU A 308 6.18 5.04 8.19
N LYS A 309 5.52 3.89 8.32
CA LYS A 309 4.34 3.74 9.16
C LYS A 309 4.70 3.91 10.65
N ASP A 310 5.79 3.29 11.10
CA ASP A 310 6.10 3.16 12.52
C ASP A 310 6.94 4.32 13.09
N VAL A 311 7.75 4.99 12.26
CA VAL A 311 8.64 6.07 12.70
C VAL A 311 7.87 7.38 12.89
N ASN A 312 8.19 8.13 13.95
CA ASN A 312 7.69 9.49 14.13
C ASN A 312 8.57 10.52 13.40
N ASP A 313 8.07 11.74 13.26
CA ASP A 313 8.70 12.81 12.47
C ASP A 313 10.09 13.21 13.02
N GLU A 314 10.26 13.28 14.34
CA GLU A 314 11.55 13.61 14.97
C GLU A 314 12.61 12.54 14.70
N GLN A 315 12.25 11.27 14.89
CA GLN A 315 13.14 10.15 14.67
C GLN A 315 13.48 9.99 13.18
N LEU A 316 12.52 10.24 12.28
CA LEU A 316 12.75 10.23 10.83
C LEU A 316 13.85 11.22 10.42
N VAL A 317 13.82 12.44 10.98
CA VAL A 317 14.84 13.47 10.73
C VAL A 317 16.20 13.02 11.24
N LEU A 318 16.26 12.45 12.45
CA LEU A 318 17.50 11.94 13.05
C LEU A 318 18.08 10.78 12.23
N ASP A 319 17.24 9.81 11.84
CA ASP A 319 17.64 8.66 11.05
C ASP A 319 18.20 9.08 9.69
N LYS A 320 17.53 10.02 9.02
CA LYS A 320 17.98 10.56 7.72
C LYS A 320 19.31 11.29 7.85
N ALA A 321 19.48 12.11 8.88
CA ALA A 321 20.73 12.81 9.15
C ALA A 321 21.87 11.85 9.53
N GLY A 322 21.54 10.72 10.15
CA GLY A 322 22.48 9.67 10.58
C GLY A 322 22.89 8.69 9.48
N LEU A 323 22.37 8.79 8.26
CA LEU A 323 22.71 7.86 7.18
C LEU A 323 24.20 7.94 6.84
N THR A 324 24.85 6.77 6.82
CA THR A 324 26.23 6.68 6.30
C THR A 324 26.25 6.97 4.79
N SER A 325 27.43 7.35 4.26
CA SER A 325 27.61 7.54 2.81
C SER A 325 27.15 6.32 1.98
N LYS A 326 27.32 5.12 2.52
CA LYS A 326 26.86 3.88 1.88
C LYS A 326 25.33 3.80 1.83
N GLN A 327 24.67 3.99 2.97
CA GLN A 327 23.20 3.97 3.03
C GLN A 327 22.60 5.07 2.15
N PHE A 328 23.20 6.26 2.13
CA PHE A 328 22.78 7.36 1.28
C PHE A 328 22.86 7.01 -0.21
N LYS A 329 23.91 6.29 -0.65
CA LYS A 329 24.01 5.80 -2.04
C LYS A 329 22.88 4.84 -2.40
N THR A 330 22.58 3.88 -1.52
CA THR A 330 21.46 2.95 -1.73
C THR A 330 20.11 3.66 -1.76
N LEU A 331 19.88 4.60 -0.83
CA LEU A 331 18.67 5.42 -0.82
C LEU A 331 18.55 6.29 -2.07
N SER A 332 19.67 6.86 -2.54
CA SER A 332 19.70 7.66 -3.77
C SER A 332 19.38 6.82 -5.00
N ALA A 333 19.85 5.57 -5.07
CA ALA A 333 19.51 4.65 -6.14
C ALA A 333 18.02 4.27 -6.11
N LEU A 334 17.45 4.03 -4.93
CA LEU A 334 16.00 3.82 -4.76
C LEU A 334 15.20 5.05 -5.23
N LYS A 335 15.57 6.23 -4.77
CA LYS A 335 14.92 7.48 -5.20
C LYS A 335 15.00 7.63 -6.72
N HIS A 336 16.18 7.42 -7.30
CA HIS A 336 16.38 7.57 -8.73
C HIS A 336 15.51 6.60 -9.54
N ILE A 337 15.43 5.33 -9.16
CA ILE A 337 14.58 4.36 -9.88
C ILE A 337 13.08 4.69 -9.73
N ILE A 338 12.65 5.23 -8.57
CA ILE A 338 11.29 5.74 -8.40
C ILE A 338 11.04 6.91 -9.35
N ASP A 339 11.91 7.92 -9.36
CA ASP A 339 11.75 9.13 -10.17
C ASP A 339 11.65 8.78 -11.67
N VAL A 340 12.56 7.94 -12.19
CA VAL A 340 12.55 7.57 -13.63
C VAL A 340 11.34 6.70 -14.01
N SER A 341 10.78 5.96 -13.05
CA SER A 341 9.55 5.19 -13.26
C SER A 341 8.34 6.11 -13.25
N ASP A 342 8.30 7.09 -12.33
CA ASP A 342 7.23 8.10 -12.22
C ASP A 342 7.14 8.96 -13.48
N ASP A 343 8.29 9.38 -14.00
CA ASP A 343 8.45 10.15 -15.25
C ASP A 343 7.81 9.41 -16.45
N VAL A 344 7.87 8.08 -16.46
CA VAL A 344 7.20 7.26 -17.48
C VAL A 344 5.70 7.17 -17.19
N SER A 345 5.31 6.78 -15.99
CA SER A 345 3.90 6.73 -15.60
C SER A 345 3.73 6.73 -14.09
N ARG A 346 3.00 7.74 -13.59
CA ARG A 346 2.43 7.71 -12.23
C ARG A 346 1.54 6.49 -11.98
N GLY A 347 1.02 5.85 -13.04
CA GLY A 347 0.18 4.66 -12.94
C GLY A 347 0.90 3.45 -12.33
N PHE A 348 2.23 3.43 -12.35
CA PHE A 348 3.05 2.40 -11.72
C PHE A 348 2.99 2.43 -10.19
N PHE A 349 2.52 3.53 -9.61
CA PHE A 349 2.46 3.70 -8.17
C PHE A 349 1.02 3.89 -7.71
N ASN A 350 0.65 3.16 -6.67
CA ASN A 350 -0.61 3.34 -5.97
C ASN A 350 -0.37 3.18 -4.47
N VAL A 351 -0.87 4.12 -3.67
CA VAL A 351 -0.56 4.19 -2.24
C VAL A 351 -1.84 4.46 -1.47
N VAL A 352 -2.14 3.57 -0.53
CA VAL A 352 -3.24 3.69 0.43
C VAL A 352 -2.62 3.75 1.81
N SER A 353 -2.39 4.98 2.28
CA SER A 353 -1.78 5.28 3.56
C SER A 353 -2.26 6.62 4.10
N SER A 354 -1.98 6.86 5.38
CA SER A 354 -2.25 8.13 6.04
C SER A 354 -1.49 9.30 5.41
N GLU A 355 -2.04 10.51 5.53
CA GLU A 355 -1.35 11.74 5.11
C GLU A 355 0.01 11.87 5.81
N GLY A 356 0.10 11.48 7.09
CA GLY A 356 1.36 11.45 7.84
C GLY A 356 2.42 10.56 7.21
N GLU A 357 2.08 9.33 6.82
CA GLU A 357 3.01 8.43 6.10
C GLU A 357 3.46 9.02 4.77
N GLN A 358 2.57 9.68 4.02
CA GLN A 358 2.92 10.33 2.76
C GLN A 358 3.86 11.52 2.97
N ARG A 359 3.64 12.36 4.00
CA ARG A 359 4.57 13.44 4.38
C ARG A 359 5.94 12.89 4.75
N ARG A 360 6.00 11.84 5.56
CA ARG A 360 7.25 11.16 5.92
C ARG A 360 7.97 10.58 4.71
N ASN A 361 7.27 9.94 3.78
CA ASN A 361 7.82 9.48 2.50
C ASN A 361 8.48 10.63 1.72
N ASN A 362 7.75 11.73 1.54
CA ASN A 362 8.21 12.91 0.79
C ASN A 362 9.40 13.58 1.46
N HIS A 363 9.40 13.68 2.79
CA HIS A 363 10.56 14.15 3.52
C HIS A 363 11.75 13.21 3.34
N PHE A 364 11.56 11.91 3.56
CA PHE A 364 12.66 10.95 3.57
C PHE A 364 13.35 10.85 2.20
N LEU A 365 12.58 10.66 1.12
CA LEU A 365 13.12 10.51 -0.24
C LEU A 365 13.46 11.84 -0.93
N HIS A 366 12.64 12.88 -0.77
CA HIS A 366 12.74 14.10 -1.58
C HIS A 366 13.19 15.33 -0.78
N GLY A 367 13.28 15.24 0.55
CA GLY A 367 13.71 16.36 1.39
C GLY A 367 12.68 17.47 1.51
N VAL A 368 11.41 17.18 1.25
CA VAL A 368 10.29 18.10 1.49
C VAL A 368 10.16 18.34 2.99
N ASN A 369 9.86 19.56 3.43
CA ASN A 369 9.67 19.85 4.86
C ASN A 369 8.45 19.07 5.41
N LEU A 370 8.58 18.57 6.64
CA LEU A 370 7.53 17.82 7.34
C LEU A 370 6.37 18.71 7.78
#